data_AF-A0A2I0NJ60-F1
#
_entry.id   AF-A0A2I0NJ60-F1
#
_cell.length_a   1.000
_cell.length_b   1.000
_cell.length_c   1.000
_cell.angle_alpha   90.00
_cell.angle_beta   90.00
_cell.angle_gamma   90.00
#
_symmetry.space_group_name_H-M   'P 1'
#
loop_
_entity.id
_entity.type
_entity.pdbx_description
1 polymer ?
#
loop_
_entity_poly.entity_id
_entity_poly.type
_entity_poly.pdbx_seq_one_letter_code
_entity_poly.pdbx_strand_id
1 'polypeptide(L)' 'RQVCEGLDPAGVRRFVEKYRDELDAIVLVGERMMPFAHDYASDNMYYADSLEAGIRVAAGLTGEKDTILSCVKCFR' A
#
# COMPACT_ATOMS: atom_id res chain seq x y z
N ARG A 1 -17.72 16.87 -12.10
CA ARG A 1 -17.26 16.02 -10.97
C ARG A 1 -15.89 15.45 -11.33
N GLN A 2 -14.80 16.15 -11.00
CA GLN A 2 -13.46 15.56 -11.12
C GLN A 2 -13.25 14.67 -9.90
N VAL A 3 -13.09 13.37 -10.14
CA VAL A 3 -12.58 12.43 -9.14
C VAL A 3 -11.10 12.29 -9.44
N CYS A 4 -10.26 12.41 -8.41
CA CYS A 4 -8.85 12.10 -8.54
C CYS A 4 -8.75 10.64 -8.99
N GLU A 5 -8.32 10.41 -10.22
CA GLU A 5 -7.93 9.08 -10.67
C GLU A 5 -6.66 8.71 -9.90
N GLY A 6 -6.83 8.00 -8.78
CA GLY A 6 -5.71 7.36 -8.12
C GLY A 6 -4.96 6.46 -9.11
N LEU A 7 -3.70 6.15 -8.79
CA LEU A 7 -2.84 5.36 -9.66
C LEU A 7 -3.52 4.05 -10.07
N ASP A 8 -3.42 3.74 -11.36
CA ASP A 8 -3.74 2.40 -11.82
C ASP A 8 -2.73 1.38 -11.24
N PRO A 9 -3.02 0.07 -11.31
CA PRO A 9 -2.15 -0.93 -10.73
C PRO A 9 -0.71 -0.94 -11.31
N ALA A 10 -0.52 -0.56 -12.57
CA ALA A 10 0.82 -0.43 -13.16
C ALA A 10 1.55 0.82 -12.63
N GLY A 11 0.84 1.92 -12.39
CA GLY A 11 1.33 3.09 -11.70
C GLY A 11 1.76 2.79 -10.27
N VAL A 12 0.97 2.00 -9.54
CA VAL A 12 1.33 1.52 -8.18
C VAL A 12 2.56 0.64 -8.23
N ARG A 13 2.65 -0.31 -9.19
CA ARG A 13 3.84 -1.15 -9.37
C ARG A 13 5.11 -0.31 -9.52
N ARG A 14 5.09 0.66 -10.44
CA ARG A 14 6.25 1.55 -10.68
C ARG A 14 6.61 2.39 -9.46
N PHE A 15 5.62 2.84 -8.69
CA PHE A 15 5.87 3.57 -7.45
C PHE A 15 6.59 2.68 -6.44
N VAL A 16 6.09 1.46 -6.23
CA VAL A 16 6.72 0.48 -5.33
C VAL A 16 8.14 0.18 -5.79
N GLU A 17 8.36 -0.17 -7.06
CA GLU A 17 9.70 -0.47 -7.60
C GLU A 17 10.71 0.67 -7.36
N LYS A 18 10.25 1.93 -7.45
CA LYS A 18 11.11 3.10 -7.34
C LYS A 18 11.43 3.48 -5.89
N TYR A 19 10.46 3.37 -4.98
CA TYR A 19 10.54 3.96 -3.64
C TYR A 19 10.56 2.93 -2.52
N ARG A 20 10.43 1.64 -2.81
CA ARG A 20 10.35 0.60 -1.77
C ARG A 20 11.53 0.55 -0.82
N ASP A 21 12.73 0.90 -1.26
CA ASP A 21 13.93 0.83 -0.44
C ASP A 21 14.06 2.09 0.46
N GLU A 22 13.22 3.10 0.24
CA GLU A 22 13.10 4.30 1.08
C GLU A 22 12.02 4.14 2.18
N LEU A 23 11.28 3.02 2.16
CA LEU A 23 10.16 2.75 3.06
C LEU A 23 10.42 1.47 3.87
N ASP A 24 10.28 1.56 5.19
CA ASP A 24 10.46 0.40 6.09
C ASP A 24 9.37 -0.66 5.89
N ALA A 25 8.16 -0.26 5.51
CA ALA A 25 7.06 -1.16 5.18
C ALA A 25 6.09 -0.54 4.16
N ILE A 26 5.59 -1.38 3.25
CA ILE A 26 4.52 -1.04 2.31
C ILE A 26 3.35 -1.99 2.49
N VAL A 27 2.16 -1.45 2.75
CA VAL A 27 0.92 -2.23 2.83
C VAL A 27 0.07 -1.96 1.59
N LEU A 28 -0.02 -2.95 0.71
CA LEU A 28 -0.88 -2.92 -0.46
C LEU A 28 -2.30 -3.35 -0.09
N VAL A 29 -3.28 -2.51 -0.41
CA VAL A 29 -4.68 -2.73 0.01
C VAL A 29 -5.61 -2.94 -1.18
N GLY A 30 -6.47 -3.97 -1.07
CA GLY A 30 -7.58 -4.23 -1.99
C GLY A 30 -7.28 -5.33 -3.00
N GLU A 31 -8.33 -6.02 -3.47
CA GLU A 31 -8.24 -7.18 -4.37
C GLU A 31 -7.40 -6.92 -5.63
N ARG A 32 -7.50 -5.70 -6.21
CA ARG A 32 -6.73 -5.31 -7.40
C ARG A 32 -5.21 -5.31 -7.17
N MET A 33 -4.77 -5.24 -5.92
CA MET A 33 -3.35 -5.26 -5.54
C MET A 33 -2.82 -6.67 -5.27
N MET A 34 -3.70 -7.67 -5.13
CA MET A 34 -3.32 -9.07 -4.83
C MET A 34 -2.28 -9.65 -5.80
N PRO A 35 -2.36 -9.45 -7.14
CA PRO A 35 -1.34 -9.98 -8.05
C PRO A 35 0.06 -9.42 -7.78
N PHE A 36 0.15 -8.17 -7.31
CA PHE A 36 1.42 -7.51 -7.01
C PHE A 36 2.01 -7.99 -5.69
N ALA A 37 1.17 -8.28 -4.70
CA ALA A 37 1.62 -8.84 -3.44
C ALA A 37 2.33 -10.20 -3.63
N HIS A 38 1.90 -11.01 -4.60
CA HIS A 38 2.55 -12.29 -4.92
C HIS A 38 3.87 -12.12 -5.68
N ASP A 39 3.98 -11.09 -6.53
CA ASP A 39 5.21 -10.80 -7.29
C ASP A 39 6.35 -10.29 -6.38
N TYR A 40 6.00 -9.69 -5.23
CA TYR A 40 6.96 -9.15 -4.28
C TYR A 40 7.00 -9.98 -2.99
N ALA A 41 7.73 -11.10 -3.03
CA ALA A 41 8.13 -11.84 -1.82
C ALA A 41 9.27 -11.13 -1.05
N SER A 42 9.20 -9.80 -0.95
CA SER A 42 10.19 -8.96 -0.27
C SER A 42 9.83 -8.78 1.20
N ASP A 43 10.84 -8.70 2.07
CA ASP A 43 10.68 -8.67 3.54
C ASP A 43 9.87 -7.46 4.07
N ASN A 44 9.67 -6.41 3.27
CA ASN A 44 8.98 -5.18 3.67
C ASN A 44 7.63 -4.94 2.97
N MET A 45 7.08 -5.92 2.26
CA MET A 45 5.80 -5.78 1.56
C MET A 45 4.71 -6.65 2.16
N TYR A 46 3.55 -6.03 2.40
CA TYR A 46 2.40 -6.63 3.05
C TYR A 46 1.14 -6.41 2.22
N TYR A 47 0.16 -7.28 2.42
CA TYR A 47 -1.12 -7.22 1.73
C TYR A 47 -2.28 -7.23 2.71
N ALA A 48 -3.32 -6.47 2.39
CA ALA A 48 -4.60 -6.52 3.05
C ALA A 48 -5.75 -6.40 2.04
N ASP A 49 -6.85 -7.10 2.30
CA ASP A 49 -8.04 -7.10 1.44
C ASP A 49 -8.86 -5.80 1.50
N SER A 50 -8.73 -5.06 2.59
CA SER A 50 -9.56 -3.91 2.94
C SER A 50 -8.75 -2.83 3.64
N LEU A 51 -9.23 -1.58 3.59
CA LEU A 51 -8.56 -0.45 4.23
C LEU A 51 -8.41 -0.64 5.74
N GLU A 52 -9.45 -1.16 6.40
CA GLU A 52 -9.41 -1.43 7.84
C GLU A 52 -8.34 -2.49 8.18
N ALA A 53 -8.29 -3.58 7.41
CA ALA A 53 -7.24 -4.58 7.58
C ALA A 53 -5.84 -3.98 7.31
N GLY A 54 -5.71 -3.15 6.27
CA GLY A 54 -4.45 -2.48 5.94
C GLY A 54 -3.95 -1.54 7.04
N ILE A 55 -4.85 -0.77 7.67
CA ILE A 55 -4.51 0.08 8.81
C ILE A 55 -4.08 -0.76 10.01
N ARG A 56 -4.75 -1.89 10.29
CA ARG A 56 -4.35 -2.80 11.38
C ARG A 56 -2.96 -3.38 11.14
N VAL A 57 -2.65 -3.79 9.91
CA VAL A 57 -1.30 -4.26 9.54
C VAL A 57 -0.28 -3.15 9.74
N ALA A 58 -0.53 -1.95 9.20
CA ALA A 58 0.39 -0.82 9.36
C ALA A 58 0.63 -0.48 10.84
N ALA A 59 -0.43 -0.41 11.64
CA ALA A 59 -0.33 -0.13 13.08
C ALA A 59 0.48 -1.19 13.84
N GLY A 60 0.39 -2.46 13.44
CA GLY A 60 1.18 -3.55 14.03
C GLY A 60 2.67 -3.52 13.64
N LEU A 61 3.02 -2.82 12.56
CA LEU A 61 4.40 -2.66 12.06
C LEU A 61 5.08 -1.40 12.59
N THR A 62 4.32 -0.45 13.16
CA THR A 62 4.82 0.86 13.60
C THR A 62 4.94 0.99 15.11
N GLY A 63 5.99 1.66 15.57
CA GLY A 63 6.16 2.14 16.95
C GLY A 63 5.68 3.58 17.17
N GLU A 64 5.89 4.10 18.38
CA GLU A 64 5.38 5.41 18.85
C GLU A 64 5.83 6.62 18.00
N LYS A 65 6.97 6.50 17.30
CA LYS A 65 7.57 7.60 16.51
C LYS A 65 7.50 7.38 15.00
N ASP A 66 6.94 6.26 14.56
CA ASP A 66 6.85 5.95 13.16
C ASP A 66 5.65 6.68 12.53
N THR A 67 5.74 6.93 11.22
CA THR A 67 4.70 7.65 10.49
C THR A 67 3.99 6.71 9.53
N ILE A 68 2.66 6.60 9.68
CA ILE A 68 1.81 5.91 8.71
C ILE A 68 1.29 6.92 7.71
N LEU A 69 1.64 6.74 6.43
CA LEU A 69 1.11 7.53 5.33
C LEU A 69 0.01 6.74 4.60
N SER A 70 -1.25 7.15 4.75
CA SER A 70 -2.38 6.54 4.05
C SER A 70 -2.69 7.28 2.74
N CYS A 71 -2.27 6.71 1.61
CA CYS A 71 -2.51 7.27 0.28
C CYS A 71 -3.72 6.62 -0.39
N VAL A 72 -4.91 6.91 0.14
CA VAL A 72 -6.17 6.38 -0.42
C VAL A 72 -6.67 7.22 -1.60
N LYS A 73 -7.25 6.53 -2.59
CA LYS A 73 -8.16 7.18 -3.55
C LYS A 73 -9.51 7.39 -2.86
N CYS A 74 -10.21 8.48 -3.18
CA CYS A 74 -11.61 8.63 -2.81
C CYS A 74 -12.45 7.53 -3.49
N PHE A 75 -12.92 6.54 -2.72
CA PHE A 75 -13.90 5.57 -3.17
C PHE A 75 -15.29 6.24 -3.14
N ARG A 76 -16.07 6.08 -4.21
CA ARG A 76 -17.48 6.48 -4.27
C ARG A 76 -18.36 5.28 -4.06
#